data_AF-A0AAN7T5R8-F1
#
_entry.id   AF-A0AAN7T5R8-F1
#
_cell.length_a   1.000
_cell.length_b   1.000
_cell.length_c   1.000
_cell.angle_alpha   90.00
_cell.angle_beta   90.00
_cell.angle_gamma   90.00
#
_symmetry.space_group_name_H-M   'P 1'
#
loop_
_entity.id
_entity.type
_entity.pdbx_description
1 polymer ?
#
loop_
_entity_poly.entity_id
_entity_poly.type
_entity_poly.pdbx_seq_one_letter_code
_entity_poly.pdbx_strand_id
1 'polypeptide(L)'
;MSGQHPTVISKAPWRQTFEEHVQKLGGPSAEFYFATVTPEGEPRVRSCIHRGFWTQLPENKHNELPKNPAIYESDCPVFTTDARMEKTYHMFATGKGHGDREQSKSGTGGGGPVEAIYWVKDTSTQWRIRGKGWLIAANDIEGGTEAAQNSGTMTVKAQLGRYMRPVGDHESKNSEWSWRREVENQFENLSPGHPISEGKTEEGEALGQKAGHLSDEDLARKNFRVVVITPEVVERTDLSDPENSKRWTYTLAKEFGGPGGNEEKKEQEWNVVETWP
;
A
#
# COMPACT_ATOMS: atom_id res chain seq x y z
N MET A 1 -23.38 -5.74 -6.66
CA MET A 1 -22.97 -4.93 -7.83
C MET A 1 -21.65 -4.27 -7.47
N SER A 2 -20.53 -4.63 -8.11
CA SER A 2 -19.24 -4.01 -7.77
C SER A 2 -19.24 -2.56 -8.26
N GLY A 3 -19.01 -1.60 -7.37
CA GLY A 3 -18.78 -0.21 -7.75
C GLY A 3 -17.71 -0.15 -8.84
N GLN A 4 -18.02 0.52 -9.95
CA GLN A 4 -17.02 0.85 -10.96
C GLN A 4 -16.06 1.86 -10.33
N HIS A 5 -14.86 1.40 -9.97
CA HIS A 5 -13.74 2.30 -9.73
C HIS A 5 -13.25 2.83 -11.08
N PRO A 6 -13.20 4.16 -11.28
CA PRO A 6 -12.59 4.72 -12.47
C PRO A 6 -11.09 4.39 -12.49
N THR A 7 -10.54 4.17 -13.69
CA THR A 7 -9.08 4.15 -13.87
C THR A 7 -8.55 5.56 -13.56
N VAL A 8 -7.56 5.64 -12.68
CA VAL A 8 -6.94 6.91 -12.30
C VAL A 8 -5.91 7.25 -13.37
N ILE A 9 -6.10 8.34 -14.11
CA ILE A 9 -5.18 8.76 -15.18
C ILE A 9 -4.36 9.99 -14.82
N SER A 10 -4.74 10.73 -13.77
CA SER A 10 -4.00 11.88 -13.28
C SER A 10 -3.56 11.73 -11.83
N LYS A 11 -2.54 12.49 -11.41
CA LYS A 11 -2.03 12.49 -10.04
C LYS A 11 -3.06 13.17 -9.12
N ALA A 12 -3.54 12.44 -8.11
CA ALA A 12 -4.61 12.92 -7.24
C ALA A 12 -4.33 14.30 -6.60
N PRO A 13 -5.36 15.15 -6.40
CA PRO A 13 -5.18 16.53 -5.94
C PRO A 13 -4.59 16.62 -4.52
N TRP A 14 -4.80 15.59 -3.69
CA TRP A 14 -4.25 15.50 -2.34
C TRP A 14 -2.82 14.96 -2.28
N ARG A 15 -2.33 14.33 -3.36
CA ARG A 15 -1.11 13.51 -3.35
C ARG A 15 0.14 14.32 -3.01
N GLN A 16 0.28 15.53 -3.56
CA GLN A 16 1.46 16.37 -3.33
C GLN A 16 1.53 16.85 -1.88
N THR A 17 0.45 17.45 -1.35
CA THR A 17 0.43 17.91 0.05
C THR A 17 0.65 16.75 1.02
N PHE A 18 0.06 15.58 0.73
CA PHE A 18 0.29 14.38 1.54
C PHE A 18 1.77 13.97 1.54
N GLU A 19 2.44 14.00 0.39
CA GLU A 19 3.88 13.71 0.30
C GLU A 19 4.73 14.65 1.14
N GLU A 20 4.50 15.96 0.99
CA GLU A 20 5.22 16.99 1.73
C GLU A 20 5.06 16.79 3.25
N HIS A 21 3.87 16.38 3.68
CA HIS A 21 3.58 16.08 5.08
C HIS A 21 4.24 14.77 5.54
N VAL A 22 4.23 13.72 4.71
CA VAL A 22 4.94 12.46 4.99
C VAL A 22 6.45 12.67 5.08
N GLN A 23 7.03 13.56 4.28
CA GLN A 23 8.45 13.92 4.40
C GLN A 23 8.77 14.54 5.77
N LYS A 24 7.88 15.38 6.32
CA LYS A 24 8.01 15.89 7.69
C LYS A 24 7.90 14.81 8.77
N LEU A 25 7.24 13.68 8.47
CA LEU A 25 7.17 12.50 9.34
C LEU A 25 8.37 11.54 9.20
N GLY A 26 9.39 11.89 8.41
CA GLY A 26 10.54 11.01 8.16
C GLY A 26 10.47 10.24 6.84
N GLY A 27 9.58 10.64 5.93
CA GLY A 27 9.54 10.15 4.55
C GLY A 27 9.27 8.64 4.46
N PRO A 28 10.12 7.84 3.80
CA PRO A 28 10.00 6.38 3.72
C PRO A 28 10.18 5.59 5.03
N SER A 29 10.30 6.30 6.15
CA SER A 29 10.29 5.75 7.51
C SER A 29 9.17 6.33 8.38
N ALA A 30 8.24 7.10 7.79
CA ALA A 30 7.12 7.68 8.51
C ALA A 30 6.22 6.59 9.11
N GLU A 31 5.96 6.68 10.41
CA GLU A 31 5.02 5.81 11.10
C GLU A 31 3.58 6.25 10.85
N PHE A 32 2.68 5.29 10.73
CA PHE A 32 1.25 5.52 10.58
C PHE A 32 0.44 4.40 11.23
N TYR A 33 -0.82 4.66 11.53
CA TYR A 33 -1.73 3.66 12.10
C TYR A 33 -2.51 2.96 10.99
N PHE A 34 -2.46 1.65 10.95
CA PHE A 34 -3.14 0.83 9.96
C PHE A 34 -4.30 0.05 10.58
N ALA A 35 -5.52 0.43 10.20
CA ALA A 35 -6.76 -0.21 10.61
C ALA A 35 -7.20 -1.29 9.61
N THR A 36 -7.65 -2.42 10.17
CA THR A 36 -8.30 -3.54 9.45
C THR A 36 -9.54 -3.96 10.23
N VAL A 37 -10.42 -4.74 9.60
CA VAL A 37 -11.59 -5.32 10.26
C VAL A 37 -11.48 -6.85 10.29
N THR A 38 -11.86 -7.50 11.39
CA THR A 38 -11.93 -8.98 11.46
C THR A 38 -13.14 -9.50 10.65
N PRO A 39 -13.22 -10.81 10.36
CA PRO A 39 -14.40 -11.38 9.71
C PRO A 39 -15.71 -11.13 10.47
N GLU A 40 -15.64 -11.00 11.79
CA GLU A 40 -16.75 -10.71 12.71
C GLU A 40 -17.13 -9.22 12.75
N GLY A 41 -16.39 -8.35 12.05
CA GLY A 41 -16.65 -6.91 12.01
C GLY A 41 -15.90 -6.10 13.06
N GLU A 42 -14.99 -6.71 13.83
CA GLU A 42 -14.27 -5.99 14.89
C GLU A 42 -13.08 -5.19 14.32
N PRO A 43 -12.86 -3.92 14.74
CA PRO A 43 -11.71 -3.16 14.30
C PRO A 43 -10.42 -3.66 14.98
N ARG A 44 -9.30 -3.57 14.24
CA ARG A 44 -7.94 -3.82 14.74
C ARG A 44 -6.99 -2.77 14.16
N VAL A 45 -6.18 -2.16 15.02
CA VAL A 45 -5.20 -1.12 14.66
C VAL A 45 -3.81 -1.52 15.16
N ARG A 46 -2.79 -1.11 14.41
CA ARG A 46 -1.37 -1.20 14.79
C ARG A 46 -0.58 -0.14 14.04
N SER A 47 0.60 0.21 14.54
CA SER A 47 1.55 1.05 13.80
C SER A 47 2.20 0.27 12.66
N CYS A 48 2.46 0.95 11.55
CA CYS A 48 3.16 0.46 10.36
C CYS A 48 4.08 1.58 9.84
N ILE A 49 5.00 1.24 8.93
CA ILE A 49 5.95 2.20 8.37
C ILE A 49 5.64 2.40 6.89
N HIS A 50 5.43 3.65 6.48
CA HIS A 50 5.21 4.03 5.10
C HIS A 50 6.50 3.82 4.28
N ARG A 51 6.41 3.12 3.15
CA ARG A 51 7.56 2.75 2.29
C ARG A 51 7.49 3.39 0.91
N GLY A 52 6.86 4.55 0.81
CA GLY A 52 6.64 5.25 -0.45
C GLY A 52 5.32 4.86 -1.09
N PHE A 53 5.26 5.03 -2.41
CA PHE A 53 4.08 4.77 -3.22
C PHE A 53 4.36 3.64 -4.19
N TRP A 54 3.34 2.85 -4.52
CA TRP A 54 3.49 1.73 -5.44
C TRP A 54 4.04 2.23 -6.78
N THR A 55 5.02 1.52 -7.35
CA THR A 55 5.80 1.89 -8.57
C THR A 55 6.77 3.07 -8.42
N GLN A 56 6.84 3.69 -7.24
CA GLN A 56 7.73 4.82 -6.93
C GLN A 56 8.57 4.49 -5.70
N LEU A 57 9.37 3.43 -5.82
CA LEU A 57 10.32 3.04 -4.78
C LEU A 57 11.26 4.23 -4.45
N PRO A 58 11.28 4.69 -3.20
CA PRO A 58 12.19 5.76 -2.79
C PRO A 58 13.66 5.37 -3.00
N GLU A 59 14.51 6.35 -3.32
CA GLU A 59 15.94 6.09 -3.44
C GLU A 59 16.54 5.61 -2.11
N ASN A 60 17.23 4.48 -2.16
CA ASN A 60 18.05 3.99 -1.06
C ASN A 60 19.42 3.59 -1.61
N LYS A 61 20.47 4.21 -1.09
CA LYS A 61 21.87 3.96 -1.49
C LYS A 61 22.37 2.55 -1.14
N HIS A 62 21.68 1.86 -0.25
CA HIS A 62 22.01 0.50 0.16
C HIS A 62 21.31 -0.57 -0.68
N ASN A 63 20.32 -0.18 -1.50
CA ASN A 63 19.68 -1.08 -2.42
C ASN A 63 20.43 -1.05 -3.77
N GLU A 64 21.18 -2.12 -4.01
CA GLU A 64 22.00 -2.33 -5.20
C GLU A 64 21.29 -3.20 -6.26
N LEU A 65 20.06 -3.65 -6.01
CA LEU A 65 19.32 -4.46 -6.96
C LEU A 65 18.97 -3.66 -8.23
N PRO A 66 18.91 -4.34 -9.40
CA PRO A 66 18.32 -3.74 -10.59
C PRO A 66 16.91 -3.24 -10.29
N LYS A 67 16.64 -1.99 -10.61
CA LYS A 67 15.34 -1.34 -10.40
C LYS A 67 14.48 -1.45 -11.66
N ASN A 68 13.17 -1.43 -11.47
CA ASN A 68 12.26 -1.25 -12.59
C ASN A 68 12.50 0.10 -13.28
N PRO A 69 12.29 0.19 -14.60
CA PRO A 69 12.26 1.49 -15.26
C PRO A 69 11.10 2.33 -14.67
N ALA A 70 11.34 3.62 -14.46
CA ALA A 70 10.36 4.55 -13.89
C ALA A 70 9.30 4.97 -14.94
N ILE A 71 8.49 4.00 -15.35
CA ILE A 71 7.45 4.16 -16.38
C ILE A 71 6.02 4.11 -15.83
N TYR A 72 5.89 3.92 -14.52
CA TYR A 72 4.63 3.97 -13.81
C TYR A 72 4.75 4.86 -12.58
N GLU A 73 3.66 5.54 -12.25
CA GLU A 73 3.45 6.16 -10.94
C GLU A 73 2.07 5.77 -10.40
N SER A 74 1.87 5.96 -9.09
CA SER A 74 0.57 5.78 -8.46
C SER A 74 0.42 6.66 -7.22
N ASP A 75 -0.82 6.79 -6.73
CA ASP A 75 -1.09 7.45 -5.46
C ASP A 75 -1.27 6.45 -4.30
N CYS A 76 -0.92 5.18 -4.51
CA CYS A 76 -1.16 4.09 -3.56
C CYS A 76 -0.03 3.99 -2.53
N PRO A 77 -0.27 4.29 -1.23
CA PRO A 77 0.74 4.12 -0.20
C PRO A 77 1.12 2.64 -0.03
N VAL A 78 2.39 2.40 0.27
CA VAL A 78 2.96 1.08 0.47
C VAL A 78 3.50 0.93 1.88
N PHE A 79 3.39 -0.28 2.43
CA PHE A 79 4.17 -0.72 3.58
C PHE A 79 4.53 -2.19 3.44
N THR A 80 5.41 -2.69 4.31
CA THR A 80 5.82 -4.10 4.32
C THR A 80 5.34 -4.81 5.58
N THR A 81 5.09 -6.11 5.48
CA THR A 81 4.62 -6.91 6.61
C THR A 81 5.05 -8.37 6.47
N ASP A 82 4.84 -9.16 7.53
CA ASP A 82 5.05 -10.60 7.54
C ASP A 82 3.72 -11.33 7.31
N ALA A 83 3.73 -12.36 6.48
CA ALA A 83 2.59 -13.19 6.09
C ALA A 83 1.82 -13.78 7.28
N ARG A 84 2.50 -13.98 8.42
CA ARG A 84 1.96 -14.58 9.63
C ARG A 84 1.18 -13.59 10.51
N MET A 85 1.25 -12.29 10.23
CA MET A 85 0.57 -11.28 11.04
C MET A 85 -0.93 -11.27 10.75
N GLU A 86 -1.78 -11.21 11.80
CA GLU A 86 -3.26 -11.23 11.67
C GLU A 86 -3.85 -10.25 10.63
N LYS A 87 -3.20 -9.10 10.41
CA LYS A 87 -3.65 -8.11 9.42
C LYS A 87 -3.68 -8.67 7.99
N THR A 88 -2.83 -9.65 7.66
CA THR A 88 -2.83 -10.32 6.35
C THR A 88 -4.12 -11.11 6.19
N TYR A 89 -4.45 -11.93 7.19
CA TYR A 89 -5.70 -12.69 7.24
C TYR A 89 -6.94 -11.79 7.14
N HIS A 90 -6.98 -10.68 7.89
CA HIS A 90 -8.11 -9.74 7.83
C HIS A 90 -8.38 -9.23 6.41
N MET A 91 -7.33 -8.85 5.67
CA MET A 91 -7.48 -8.36 4.28
C MET A 91 -7.99 -9.44 3.32
N PHE A 92 -7.72 -10.72 3.58
CA PHE A 92 -8.23 -11.83 2.76
C PHE A 92 -9.67 -12.16 3.13
N ALA A 93 -9.96 -12.33 4.42
CA ALA A 93 -11.24 -12.82 4.89
C ALA A 93 -12.38 -11.79 4.72
N THR A 94 -12.05 -10.50 4.77
CA THR A 94 -13.00 -9.40 4.53
C THR A 94 -12.99 -8.89 3.09
N GLY A 95 -12.12 -9.44 2.24
CA GLY A 95 -12.16 -9.23 0.80
C GLY A 95 -13.30 -10.00 0.14
N LYS A 96 -13.60 -9.69 -1.14
CA LYS A 96 -14.71 -10.34 -1.88
C LYS A 96 -14.58 -11.85 -1.99
N GLY A 97 -13.34 -12.36 -1.99
CA GLY A 97 -13.07 -13.80 -2.05
C GLY A 97 -13.27 -14.54 -0.74
N HIS A 98 -13.46 -13.83 0.39
CA HIS A 98 -13.55 -14.41 1.74
C HIS A 98 -12.44 -15.43 2.03
N GLY A 99 -11.20 -15.03 1.75
CA GLY A 99 -10.08 -15.94 1.81
C GLY A 99 -9.77 -16.41 3.24
N ASP A 100 -9.23 -17.62 3.34
CA ASP A 100 -8.89 -18.23 4.63
C ASP A 100 -7.46 -17.86 5.10
N ARG A 101 -7.08 -18.37 6.27
CA ARG A 101 -5.76 -18.15 6.86
C ARG A 101 -4.63 -18.72 6.02
N GLU A 102 -4.82 -19.88 5.39
CA GLU A 102 -3.77 -20.54 4.61
C GLU A 102 -3.54 -19.81 3.29
N GLN A 103 -4.61 -19.31 2.66
CA GLN A 103 -4.52 -18.41 1.49
C GLN A 103 -3.79 -17.12 1.85
N SER A 104 -4.10 -16.51 3.00
CA SER A 104 -3.45 -15.26 3.44
C SER A 104 -1.94 -15.41 3.69
N LYS A 105 -1.49 -16.61 4.08
CA LYS A 105 -0.08 -16.92 4.33
C LYS A 105 0.65 -17.30 3.05
N SER A 106 -0.03 -17.91 2.08
CA SER A 106 0.64 -18.56 0.95
C SER A 106 0.80 -17.68 -0.29
N GLY A 107 0.00 -16.62 -0.45
CA GLY A 107 -0.05 -15.94 -1.75
C GLY A 107 -0.34 -14.45 -1.76
N THR A 108 -0.45 -13.97 -2.99
CA THR A 108 -0.87 -12.63 -3.39
C THR A 108 -2.40 -12.56 -3.40
N GLY A 109 -2.97 -11.47 -2.90
CA GLY A 109 -4.42 -11.33 -2.83
C GLY A 109 -4.88 -10.25 -1.86
N GLY A 110 -5.98 -10.53 -1.15
CA GLY A 110 -6.60 -9.60 -0.21
C GLY A 110 -7.78 -8.84 -0.82
N GLY A 111 -7.77 -7.52 -0.64
CA GLY A 111 -8.84 -6.63 -1.10
C GLY A 111 -9.90 -6.32 -0.05
N GLY A 112 -9.65 -6.66 1.21
CA GLY A 112 -10.47 -6.23 2.35
C GLY A 112 -10.34 -4.73 2.64
N PRO A 113 -11.35 -4.12 3.30
CA PRO A 113 -11.34 -2.71 3.66
C PRO A 113 -10.26 -2.38 4.69
N VAL A 114 -9.59 -1.24 4.48
CA VAL A 114 -8.52 -0.74 5.35
C VAL A 114 -8.64 0.78 5.51
N GLU A 115 -8.05 1.30 6.59
CA GLU A 115 -7.87 2.74 6.77
C GLU A 115 -6.46 3.00 7.31
N ALA A 116 -5.70 3.87 6.63
CA ALA A 116 -4.38 4.34 7.09
C ALA A 116 -4.51 5.75 7.64
N ILE A 117 -3.95 5.99 8.83
CA ILE A 117 -4.05 7.28 9.52
C ILE A 117 -2.64 7.81 9.80
N TYR A 118 -2.38 9.03 9.33
CA TYR A 118 -1.14 9.76 9.56
C TYR A 118 -1.45 10.99 10.39
N TRP A 119 -0.71 11.18 11.48
CA TRP A 119 -0.77 12.41 12.27
C TRP A 119 0.52 13.21 12.09
N VAL A 120 0.44 14.33 11.39
CA VAL A 120 1.59 15.18 11.04
C VAL A 120 1.63 16.33 12.04
N LYS A 121 2.33 16.11 13.15
CA LYS A 121 2.39 17.06 14.26
C LYS A 121 2.87 18.45 13.82
N ASP A 122 3.88 18.51 12.95
CA ASP A 122 4.49 19.76 12.48
C ASP A 122 3.52 20.68 11.73
N THR A 123 2.51 20.11 11.06
CA THR A 123 1.47 20.88 10.36
C THR A 123 0.13 20.82 11.09
N SER A 124 0.07 20.16 12.24
CA SER A 124 -1.18 19.83 12.94
C SER A 124 -2.25 19.26 12.01
N THR A 125 -1.83 18.42 11.06
CA THR A 125 -2.71 17.85 10.04
C THR A 125 -2.86 16.35 10.23
N GLN A 126 -4.09 15.87 10.23
CA GLN A 126 -4.39 14.44 10.13
C GLN A 126 -4.74 14.08 8.69
N TRP A 127 -4.21 12.94 8.23
CA TRP A 127 -4.64 12.30 6.99
C TRP A 127 -5.27 10.96 7.31
N ARG A 128 -6.42 10.66 6.69
CA ARG A 128 -7.04 9.34 6.73
C ARG A 128 -7.25 8.85 5.32
N ILE A 129 -6.72 7.67 4.99
CA ILE A 129 -6.79 7.08 3.66
C ILE A 129 -7.56 5.77 3.79
N ARG A 130 -8.83 5.78 3.37
CA ARG A 130 -9.68 4.59 3.31
C ARG A 130 -9.61 3.97 1.94
N GLY A 131 -9.57 2.63 1.90
CA GLY A 131 -9.60 1.91 0.65
C GLY A 131 -9.54 0.41 0.83
N LYS A 132 -8.90 -0.28 -0.13
CA LYS A 132 -8.62 -1.72 -0.05
C LYS A 132 -7.13 -1.98 0.16
N GLY A 133 -6.82 -3.02 0.94
CA GLY A 133 -5.46 -3.49 1.15
C GLY A 133 -5.15 -4.73 0.31
N TRP A 134 -4.11 -4.66 -0.50
CA TRP A 134 -3.66 -5.74 -1.37
C TRP A 134 -2.30 -6.25 -0.92
N LEU A 135 -2.19 -7.56 -0.71
CA LEU A 135 -0.97 -8.25 -0.29
C LEU A 135 -0.28 -8.84 -1.51
N ILE A 136 1.02 -8.61 -1.66
CA ILE A 136 1.83 -9.10 -2.77
C ILE A 136 2.99 -9.93 -2.24
N ALA A 137 3.14 -11.15 -2.77
CA ALA A 137 4.26 -12.04 -2.50
C ALA A 137 5.12 -12.20 -3.77
N ALA A 138 6.45 -12.04 -3.65
CA ALA A 138 7.37 -12.05 -4.79
C ALA A 138 7.30 -13.33 -5.63
N ASN A 139 7.19 -14.50 -4.97
CA ASN A 139 7.14 -15.81 -5.63
C ASN A 139 5.80 -16.10 -6.32
N ASP A 140 4.75 -15.34 -6.00
CA ASP A 140 3.38 -15.59 -6.45
C ASP A 140 2.86 -14.51 -7.43
N ILE A 141 3.45 -13.31 -7.45
CA ILE A 141 2.97 -12.25 -8.34
C ILE A 141 3.45 -12.44 -9.78
N GLU A 142 4.62 -13.04 -10.00
CA GLU A 142 5.22 -13.20 -11.33
C GLU A 142 6.31 -14.28 -11.36
N GLY A 143 6.36 -14.99 -12.50
CA GLY A 143 7.19 -16.19 -12.73
C GLY A 143 6.28 -17.35 -13.08
N GLY A 144 6.37 -17.87 -14.32
CA GLY A 144 5.39 -18.72 -15.02
C GLY A 144 5.04 -20.09 -14.41
N THR A 145 4.91 -20.17 -13.10
CA THR A 145 4.32 -21.26 -12.35
C THR A 145 2.80 -21.10 -12.31
N GLU A 146 2.07 -22.19 -12.10
CA GLU A 146 0.60 -22.13 -11.94
C GLU A 146 0.18 -21.25 -10.75
N ALA A 147 1.01 -21.14 -9.71
CA ALA A 147 0.78 -20.25 -8.58
C ALA A 147 0.66 -18.79 -9.03
N ALA A 148 1.55 -18.32 -9.93
CA ALA A 148 1.51 -16.94 -10.40
C ALA A 148 0.34 -16.57 -11.32
N GLN A 149 -0.50 -17.54 -11.68
CA GLN A 149 -1.72 -17.34 -12.47
C GLN A 149 -2.98 -17.62 -11.64
N ASN A 150 -2.87 -17.70 -10.31
CA ASN A 150 -4.02 -17.90 -9.45
C ASN A 150 -4.99 -16.68 -9.46
N SER A 151 -6.21 -16.90 -8.98
CA SER A 151 -7.26 -15.86 -8.97
C SER A 151 -6.89 -14.62 -8.15
N GLY A 152 -6.07 -14.77 -7.11
CA GLY A 152 -5.55 -13.69 -6.29
C GLY A 152 -4.60 -12.79 -7.07
N THR A 153 -3.59 -13.36 -7.74
CA THR A 153 -2.65 -12.63 -8.59
C THR A 153 -3.34 -11.89 -9.73
N MET A 154 -4.27 -12.55 -10.42
CA MET A 154 -5.05 -11.91 -11.49
C MET A 154 -5.89 -10.74 -10.96
N THR A 155 -6.49 -10.89 -9.78
CA THR A 155 -7.26 -9.82 -9.15
C THR A 155 -6.35 -8.66 -8.75
N VAL A 156 -5.23 -8.92 -8.09
CA VAL A 156 -4.28 -7.89 -7.66
C VAL A 156 -3.76 -7.09 -8.85
N LYS A 157 -3.29 -7.77 -9.91
CA LYS A 157 -2.83 -7.08 -11.14
C LYS A 157 -3.92 -6.22 -11.76
N ALA A 158 -5.15 -6.73 -11.83
CA ALA A 158 -6.28 -5.99 -12.39
C ALA A 158 -6.70 -4.78 -11.52
N GLN A 159 -6.63 -4.89 -10.19
CA GLN A 159 -7.03 -3.81 -9.29
C GLN A 159 -5.94 -2.75 -9.16
N LEU A 160 -4.68 -3.16 -8.95
CA LEU A 160 -3.55 -2.23 -8.86
C LEU A 160 -3.23 -1.58 -10.21
N GLY A 161 -3.37 -2.32 -11.32
CA GLY A 161 -3.16 -1.78 -12.66
C GLY A 161 -4.05 -0.58 -13.01
N ARG A 162 -5.21 -0.42 -12.36
CA ARG A 162 -6.08 0.76 -12.53
C ARG A 162 -5.54 2.04 -11.89
N TYR A 163 -4.59 1.89 -10.98
CA TYR A 163 -3.92 2.99 -10.28
C TYR A 163 -2.50 3.25 -10.81
N MET A 164 -1.96 2.33 -11.60
CA MET A 164 -0.66 2.47 -12.25
C MET A 164 -0.79 3.36 -13.49
N ARG A 165 -0.41 4.62 -13.35
CA ARG A 165 -0.42 5.60 -14.43
C ARG A 165 0.86 5.50 -15.26
N PRO A 166 0.77 5.29 -16.58
CA PRO A 166 1.91 5.36 -17.47
C PRO A 166 2.58 6.74 -17.41
N VAL A 167 3.90 6.78 -17.30
CA VAL A 167 4.71 8.00 -17.36
C VAL A 167 5.98 7.78 -18.16
N GLY A 168 6.59 8.86 -18.64
CA GLY A 168 7.85 8.81 -19.38
C GLY A 168 7.79 7.92 -20.61
N ASP A 169 8.83 7.10 -20.80
CA ASP A 169 9.04 6.24 -21.96
C ASP A 169 8.33 4.87 -21.79
N HIS A 170 7.06 4.91 -21.38
CA HIS A 170 6.28 3.72 -21.05
C HIS A 170 6.15 2.77 -22.23
N GLU A 171 5.82 3.28 -23.42
CA GLU A 171 5.54 2.45 -24.60
C GLU A 171 6.72 1.55 -24.98
N SER A 172 7.96 2.04 -24.88
CA SER A 172 9.14 1.27 -25.28
C SER A 172 9.66 0.34 -24.18
N LYS A 173 9.48 0.69 -22.90
CA LYS A 173 10.05 -0.04 -21.75
C LYS A 173 9.05 -0.88 -20.97
N ASN A 174 7.77 -0.89 -21.36
CA ASN A 174 6.72 -1.62 -20.64
C ASN A 174 7.04 -3.11 -20.49
N SER A 175 7.62 -3.75 -21.52
CA SER A 175 8.03 -5.16 -21.47
C SER A 175 9.19 -5.44 -20.51
N GLU A 176 9.93 -4.40 -20.09
CA GLU A 176 11.04 -4.52 -19.15
C GLU A 176 10.58 -4.41 -17.69
N TRP A 177 9.37 -3.91 -17.43
CA TRP A 177 8.85 -3.73 -16.07
C TRP A 177 8.34 -5.04 -15.48
N SER A 178 8.68 -5.32 -14.22
CA SER A 178 8.41 -6.59 -13.54
C SER A 178 7.76 -6.37 -12.18
N TRP A 179 6.65 -7.08 -11.94
CA TRP A 179 5.98 -7.07 -10.63
C TRP A 179 6.87 -7.67 -9.55
N ARG A 180 7.56 -8.77 -9.86
CA ARG A 180 8.45 -9.43 -8.91
C ARG A 180 9.63 -8.53 -8.53
N ARG A 181 10.24 -7.87 -9.52
CA ARG A 181 11.35 -6.93 -9.28
C ARG A 181 10.94 -5.78 -8.38
N GLU A 182 9.71 -5.28 -8.53
CA GLU A 182 9.18 -4.23 -7.64
C GLU A 182 9.13 -4.70 -6.18
N VAL A 183 8.63 -5.92 -5.94
CA VAL A 183 8.51 -6.50 -4.59
C VAL A 183 9.88 -6.81 -3.97
N GLU A 184 10.80 -7.37 -4.74
CA GLU A 184 12.17 -7.66 -4.28
C GLU A 184 12.91 -6.37 -3.90
N ASN A 185 12.75 -5.31 -4.69
CA ASN A 185 13.33 -4.00 -4.36
C ASN A 185 12.76 -3.38 -3.08
N GLN A 186 11.47 -3.58 -2.78
CA GLN A 186 10.87 -3.11 -1.52
C GLN A 186 11.48 -3.81 -0.30
N PHE A 187 11.88 -5.08 -0.43
CA PHE A 187 12.61 -5.78 0.62
C PHE A 187 14.01 -5.22 0.81
N GLU A 188 14.77 -5.06 -0.29
CA GLU A 188 16.13 -4.54 -0.23
C GLU A 188 16.18 -3.09 0.31
N ASN A 189 15.11 -2.32 0.09
CA ASN A 189 14.96 -0.99 0.64
C ASN A 189 14.72 -0.96 2.16
N LEU A 190 14.46 -2.10 2.80
CA LEU A 190 14.50 -2.19 4.24
C LEU A 190 15.96 -2.15 4.67
N SER A 191 16.39 -1.03 5.24
CA SER A 191 17.71 -0.92 5.86
C SER A 191 17.97 -2.15 6.75
N PRO A 192 19.14 -2.78 6.70
CA PRO A 192 19.45 -3.92 7.57
C PRO A 192 19.28 -3.49 9.03
N GLY A 193 18.22 -3.98 9.67
CA GLY A 193 17.93 -3.68 11.06
C GLY A 193 19.06 -4.22 11.95
N HIS A 194 19.60 -3.38 12.84
CA HIS A 194 20.53 -3.80 13.88
C HIS A 194 19.73 -4.25 15.12
N PRO A 195 19.80 -5.53 15.55
CA PRO A 195 18.81 -6.05 16.51
C PRO A 195 19.26 -6.00 17.98
N ILE A 196 18.27 -5.86 18.86
CA ILE A 196 18.34 -6.02 20.31
C ILE A 196 17.84 -7.43 20.66
N SER A 197 18.50 -8.04 21.65
CA SER A 197 18.37 -9.43 22.10
C SER A 197 16.96 -9.81 22.60
N GLU A 198 16.40 -10.90 22.05
CA GLU A 198 15.93 -12.10 22.78
C GLU A 198 15.31 -13.13 21.80
N GLY A 199 15.52 -14.42 22.05
CA GLY A 199 15.59 -15.46 21.02
C GLY A 199 14.32 -16.28 20.73
N LYS A 200 14.42 -17.09 19.67
CA LYS A 200 13.70 -18.30 19.23
C LYS A 200 14.31 -18.74 17.88
N THR A 201 14.11 -19.90 17.27
CA THR A 201 14.15 -21.34 17.67
C THR A 201 14.57 -22.19 16.43
N GLU A 202 14.52 -21.62 15.21
CA GLU A 202 15.05 -22.18 13.96
C GLU A 202 16.08 -21.23 13.32
N GLU A 203 17.00 -21.77 12.52
CA GLU A 203 17.96 -21.00 11.71
C GLU A 203 17.18 -20.13 10.71
N GLY A 204 17.46 -18.82 10.64
CA GLY A 204 16.63 -17.87 9.86
C GLY A 204 15.54 -17.10 10.64
N GLU A 205 15.18 -17.52 11.87
CA GLU A 205 14.08 -16.89 12.64
C GLU A 205 14.51 -16.09 13.87
N ALA A 206 15.80 -16.10 14.21
CA ALA A 206 16.29 -15.41 15.38
C ALA A 206 16.43 -13.90 15.13
N LEU A 207 16.07 -13.09 16.14
CA LEU A 207 16.45 -11.68 16.17
C LEU A 207 17.98 -11.58 16.12
N GLY A 208 18.53 -10.71 15.27
CA GLY A 208 19.99 -10.55 15.14
C GLY A 208 20.58 -10.94 13.79
N GLN A 209 19.82 -11.63 12.94
CA GLN A 209 20.37 -12.22 11.74
C GLN A 209 20.53 -11.20 10.61
N LYS A 210 21.66 -11.29 9.90
CA LYS A 210 21.88 -10.56 8.65
C LYS A 210 21.15 -11.34 7.56
N ALA A 211 20.12 -10.73 6.98
CA ALA A 211 19.53 -11.23 5.74
C ALA A 211 20.39 -10.74 4.56
N GLY A 212 20.61 -11.62 3.58
CA GLY A 212 21.10 -11.27 2.26
C GLY A 212 19.98 -10.73 1.37
N HIS A 213 20.13 -10.90 0.06
CA HIS A 213 19.11 -10.51 -0.90
C HIS A 213 17.84 -11.36 -0.75
N LEU A 214 16.67 -10.76 -1.01
CA LEU A 214 15.41 -11.50 -0.95
C LEU A 214 15.45 -12.76 -1.84
N SER A 215 16.09 -12.68 -3.02
CA SER A 215 16.24 -13.80 -3.96
C SER A 215 16.96 -15.01 -3.41
N ASP A 216 17.76 -14.83 -2.35
CA ASP A 216 18.64 -15.85 -1.79
C ASP A 216 18.10 -16.36 -0.44
N GLU A 217 17.15 -15.64 0.16
CA GLU A 217 16.58 -15.92 1.47
C GLU A 217 15.20 -16.61 1.39
N ASP A 218 15.17 -17.94 1.23
CA ASP A 218 13.94 -18.75 1.04
C ASP A 218 12.87 -18.45 2.11
N LEU A 219 13.29 -18.37 3.37
CA LEU A 219 12.41 -18.11 4.50
C LEU A 219 11.85 -16.68 4.48
N ALA A 220 12.69 -15.70 4.12
CA ALA A 220 12.25 -14.32 3.95
C ALA A 220 11.27 -14.21 2.77
N ARG A 221 11.52 -14.87 1.63
CA ARG A 221 10.56 -14.91 0.51
C ARG A 221 9.22 -15.51 0.90
N LYS A 222 9.27 -16.56 1.71
CA LYS A 222 8.06 -17.24 2.19
C LYS A 222 7.19 -16.30 3.02
N ASN A 223 7.76 -15.42 3.84
CA ASN A 223 7.00 -14.61 4.80
C ASN A 223 6.90 -13.12 4.45
N PHE A 224 7.84 -12.55 3.71
CA PHE A 224 7.84 -11.12 3.38
C PHE A 224 6.71 -10.77 2.43
N ARG A 225 6.00 -9.69 2.75
CA ARG A 225 4.90 -9.19 1.94
C ARG A 225 5.00 -7.69 1.76
N VAL A 226 4.65 -7.24 0.56
CA VAL A 226 4.35 -5.84 0.29
C VAL A 226 2.84 -5.65 0.36
N VAL A 227 2.39 -4.62 1.09
CA VAL A 227 0.99 -4.22 1.15
C VAL A 227 0.83 -2.92 0.40
N VAL A 228 -0.10 -2.90 -0.56
CA VAL A 228 -0.49 -1.71 -1.32
C VAL A 228 -1.89 -1.30 -0.91
N ILE A 229 -2.06 -0.04 -0.52
CA ILE A 229 -3.37 0.52 -0.19
C ILE A 229 -3.90 1.27 -1.41
N THR A 230 -5.01 0.81 -1.99
CA THR A 230 -5.68 1.52 -3.10
C THR A 230 -6.69 2.53 -2.54
N PRO A 231 -6.43 3.85 -2.62
CA PRO A 231 -7.29 4.85 -2.01
C PRO A 231 -8.67 4.92 -2.69
N GLU A 232 -9.71 5.03 -1.87
CA GLU A 232 -11.11 5.21 -2.30
C GLU A 232 -11.68 6.52 -1.73
N VAL A 233 -11.31 6.84 -0.49
CA VAL A 233 -11.61 8.11 0.20
C VAL A 233 -10.36 8.58 0.92
N VAL A 234 -10.02 9.85 0.78
CA VAL A 234 -8.93 10.50 1.52
C VAL A 234 -9.51 11.69 2.28
N GLU A 235 -9.21 11.79 3.57
CA GLU A 235 -9.58 12.92 4.41
C GLU A 235 -8.30 13.66 4.81
N ARG A 236 -8.32 14.99 4.67
CA ARG A 236 -7.30 15.90 5.21
C ARG A 236 -7.96 16.80 6.23
N THR A 237 -7.58 16.68 7.49
CA THR A 237 -8.07 17.52 8.59
C THR A 237 -6.94 18.40 9.09
N ASP A 238 -7.02 19.69 8.81
CA ASP A 238 -6.06 20.71 9.25
C ASP A 238 -6.58 21.38 10.53
N LEU A 239 -5.82 21.19 11.61
CA LEU A 239 -6.10 21.72 12.95
C LEU A 239 -5.07 22.78 13.37
N SER A 240 -4.30 23.34 12.42
CA SER A 240 -3.28 24.34 12.71
C SER A 240 -3.85 25.65 13.27
N ASP A 241 -5.09 25.99 12.93
CA ASP A 241 -5.86 27.11 13.47
C ASP A 241 -7.15 26.59 14.13
N PRO A 242 -7.27 26.61 15.47
CA PRO A 242 -8.49 26.19 16.17
C PRO A 242 -9.75 26.98 15.81
N GLU A 243 -9.61 28.24 15.36
CA GLU A 243 -10.77 29.08 14.97
C GLU A 243 -11.19 28.82 13.52
N ASN A 244 -10.28 28.35 12.68
CA ASN A 244 -10.49 28.11 11.24
C ASN A 244 -10.06 26.71 10.80
N SER A 245 -10.29 25.70 11.65
CA SER A 245 -9.97 24.31 11.33
C SER A 245 -10.79 23.86 10.12
N LYS A 246 -10.16 23.10 9.21
CA LYS A 246 -10.76 22.69 7.95
C LYS A 246 -10.58 21.21 7.70
N ARG A 247 -11.62 20.59 7.14
CA ARG A 247 -11.57 19.19 6.73
C ARG A 247 -12.01 19.03 5.29
N TRP A 248 -11.13 18.47 4.46
CA TRP A 248 -11.44 18.13 3.07
C TRP A 248 -11.58 16.62 2.93
N THR A 249 -12.66 16.19 2.29
CA THR A 249 -12.88 14.80 1.90
C THR A 249 -12.77 14.68 0.39
N TYR A 250 -11.79 13.91 -0.07
CA TYR A 250 -11.56 13.54 -1.46
C TYR A 250 -12.14 12.14 -1.68
N THR A 251 -13.06 11.98 -2.62
CA THR A 251 -13.69 10.68 -2.93
C THR A 251 -13.49 10.29 -4.38
N LEU A 252 -12.92 9.10 -4.61
CA LEU A 252 -12.72 8.51 -5.94
C LEU A 252 -13.82 7.49 -6.27
N ALA A 253 -14.18 6.65 -5.30
CA ALA A 253 -15.11 5.56 -5.56
C ALA A 253 -16.56 6.05 -5.62
N LYS A 254 -17.28 5.65 -6.66
CA LYS A 254 -18.69 6.01 -6.85
C LYS A 254 -19.57 5.63 -5.65
N GLU A 255 -19.29 4.49 -5.02
CA GLU A 255 -20.04 3.98 -3.85
C GLU A 255 -19.92 4.87 -2.61
N PHE A 256 -18.89 5.72 -2.53
CA PHE A 256 -18.70 6.69 -1.45
C PHE A 256 -19.07 8.12 -1.86
N GLY A 257 -19.62 8.33 -3.06
CA GLY A 257 -19.96 9.66 -3.58
C GLY A 257 -18.88 10.29 -4.48
N GLY A 258 -17.96 9.49 -5.02
CA GLY A 258 -17.00 9.92 -6.06
C GLY A 258 -17.67 10.24 -7.41
N PRO A 259 -16.89 10.63 -8.44
CA PRO A 259 -17.46 11.09 -9.71
C PRO A 259 -18.49 10.12 -10.31
N GLY A 260 -19.64 10.65 -10.73
CA GLY A 260 -20.83 9.89 -11.13
C GLY A 260 -21.93 9.78 -10.05
N GLY A 261 -21.81 10.51 -8.94
CA GLY A 261 -22.86 10.84 -7.95
C GLY A 261 -23.35 12.31 -8.05
N ASN A 262 -24.08 12.82 -7.05
CA ASN A 262 -24.55 14.23 -7.01
C ASN A 262 -23.34 15.19 -6.87
N GLU A 263 -23.15 16.05 -7.86
CA GLU A 263 -21.96 16.89 -8.04
C GLU A 263 -21.86 18.04 -7.04
N GLU A 264 -20.86 18.02 -6.18
CA GLU A 264 -20.22 19.26 -5.72
C GLU A 264 -18.69 19.10 -5.80
N LYS A 265 -18.10 19.83 -6.76
CA LYS A 265 -16.66 20.04 -7.03
C LYS A 265 -15.84 18.78 -7.37
N LYS A 266 -15.86 18.43 -8.65
CA LYS A 266 -14.93 17.47 -9.26
C LYS A 266 -13.57 18.13 -9.50
N GLU A 267 -12.52 17.61 -8.88
CA GLU A 267 -11.12 17.91 -9.18
C GLU A 267 -10.48 16.64 -9.76
N GLN A 268 -10.19 16.65 -11.06
CA GLN A 268 -9.72 15.46 -11.79
C GLN A 268 -10.70 14.27 -11.67
N GLU A 269 -10.24 13.09 -11.25
CA GLU A 269 -11.06 11.91 -10.96
C GLU A 269 -11.59 11.88 -9.51
N TRP A 270 -11.47 12.96 -8.74
CA TRP A 270 -11.91 13.03 -7.34
C TRP A 270 -13.03 14.03 -7.16
N ASN A 271 -14.02 13.70 -6.33
CA ASN A 271 -14.95 14.69 -5.78
C ASN A 271 -14.38 15.24 -4.47
N VAL A 272 -14.43 16.56 -4.28
CA VAL A 272 -13.81 17.24 -3.14
C VAL A 272 -14.84 18.06 -2.40
N VAL A 273 -15.07 17.72 -1.13
CA VAL A 273 -16.02 18.42 -0.28
C VAL A 273 -15.31 18.92 0.97
N GLU A 274 -15.49 20.20 1.28
CA GLU A 274 -15.12 20.75 2.59
C GLU A 274 -16.23 20.42 3.58
N THR A 275 -15.85 19.87 4.72
CA THR A 275 -16.74 19.39 5.77
C THR A 275 -16.33 20.02 7.10
N TRP A 276 -17.25 20.02 8.07
CA TRP A 276 -16.92 20.40 9.45
C TRP A 276 -15.76 19.54 9.96
N PRO A 277 -14.77 20.11 10.68
CA PRO A 277 -13.68 19.35 11.32
C PRO A 277 -14.18 18.17 12.15
#